data_AF-A0A1F9MLV3-F1
#
_entry.id   AF-A0A1F9MLV3-F1
#
_cell.length_a   1.000
_cell.length_b   1.000
_cell.length_c   1.000
_cell.angle_alpha   90.00
_cell.angle_beta   90.00
_cell.angle_gamma   90.00
#
_symmetry.space_group_name_H-M   'P 1'
#
loop_
_entity.id
_entity.type
_entity.pdbx_description
1 polymer ?
#
loop_
_entity_poly.entity_id
_entity_poly.type
_entity_poly.pdbx_seq_one_letter_code
_entity_poly.pdbx_strand_id
1 'polypeptide(L)' 'MLDRFGITPVEIKSAETFSLDFIKGVERFQSLDIKRVTNGAVLYNGEQPFNVRGVRILNPLLVESIWEILTASPDPGA' A
#
# COMPACT_ATOMS: atom_id res chain seq x y z
N MET A 1 20.64 -2.70 -11.37
CA MET A 1 19.50 -2.34 -12.24
C MET A 1 18.68 -3.59 -12.60
N LEU A 2 18.21 -4.34 -11.59
CA LEU A 2 17.28 -5.48 -11.75
C LEU A 2 16.19 -5.48 -10.67
N ASP A 3 15.96 -4.34 -10.00
CA ASP A 3 15.05 -4.21 -8.84
C ASP A 3 13.60 -3.88 -9.25
N ARG A 4 13.24 -4.16 -10.52
CA ARG A 4 12.03 -3.61 -11.16
C ARG A 4 10.78 -4.51 -11.08
N PHE A 5 10.86 -5.66 -10.42
CA PHE A 5 9.76 -6.63 -10.36
C PHE A 5 9.45 -6.99 -8.90
N GLY A 6 8.52 -6.26 -8.31
CA GLY A 6 7.93 -6.56 -7.01
C GLY A 6 6.41 -6.55 -7.09
N ILE A 7 5.75 -7.27 -6.20
CA ILE A 7 4.29 -7.30 -6.09
C ILE A 7 3.90 -6.31 -4.99
N THR A 8 3.15 -5.28 -5.35
CA THR A 8 2.52 -4.38 -4.37
C THR A 8 1.09 -4.84 -4.15
N PRO A 9 0.76 -5.41 -2.98
CA PRO A 9 -0.63 -5.70 -2.64
C PRO A 9 -1.39 -4.39 -2.42
N VAL A 10 -2.56 -4.28 -3.05
CA VAL A 10 -3.42 -3.09 -2.96
C VAL A 10 -4.82 -3.54 -2.56
N GLU A 11 -5.28 -3.05 -1.41
CA GLU A 11 -6.68 -3.17 -0.99
C GLU A 11 -7.44 -1.91 -1.43
N ILE A 12 -8.67 -2.06 -1.93
CA ILE A 12 -9.52 -0.92 -2.32
C ILE A 12 -10.77 -0.93 -1.44
N LYS A 13 -11.07 0.21 -0.81
CA LYS A 13 -12.24 0.39 0.06
C LYS A 13 -13.01 1.64 -0.36
N SER A 14 -14.28 1.46 -0.68
CA SER A 14 -15.22 2.58 -0.88
C SER A 14 -15.71 3.09 0.48
N ALA A 15 -14.82 3.71 1.26
CA ALA A 15 -15.11 4.25 2.59
C ALA A 15 -14.29 5.51 2.86
N GLU A 16 -14.87 6.46 3.61
CA GLU A 16 -14.23 7.74 3.96
C GLU A 16 -13.52 7.66 5.33
N THR A 17 -14.02 6.81 6.23
CA THR A 17 -13.40 6.56 7.53
C THR A 17 -12.53 5.33 7.47
N PHE A 18 -11.29 5.45 7.95
CA PHE A 18 -10.38 4.33 8.05
C PHE A 18 -10.78 3.36 9.17
N SER A 19 -10.60 2.06 8.91
CA SER A 19 -10.64 1.00 9.92
C SER A 19 -9.38 0.16 9.85
N LEU A 20 -8.87 -0.28 11.00
CA LEU A 20 -7.75 -1.23 11.07
C LEU A 20 -8.04 -2.54 10.32
N ASP A 21 -9.32 -2.87 10.08
CA ASP A 21 -9.67 -4.05 9.29
C ASP A 21 -9.30 -3.94 7.82
N PHE A 22 -9.06 -2.72 7.31
CA PHE A 22 -8.71 -2.51 5.91
C PHE A 22 -7.33 -3.04 5.56
N ILE A 23 -6.42 -3.17 6.53
CA ILE A 23 -5.08 -3.70 6.28
C ILE A 23 -4.98 -5.22 6.39
N LYS A 24 -6.01 -5.91 6.91
CA LYS A 24 -5.97 -7.37 7.14
C LYS A 24 -5.68 -8.19 5.88
N GLY A 25 -6.22 -7.77 4.73
CA GLY A 25 -5.96 -8.42 3.44
C GLY A 25 -4.51 -8.29 2.99
N VAL A 26 -3.94 -7.10 3.17
CA VAL A 26 -2.54 -6.79 2.88
C VAL A 26 -1.60 -7.57 3.82
N GLU A 27 -1.86 -7.56 5.12
CA GLU A 27 -1.09 -8.30 6.13
C GLU A 27 -1.12 -9.82 5.85
N ARG A 28 -2.29 -10.36 5.48
CA ARG A 28 -2.44 -11.76 5.09
C ARG A 28 -1.64 -12.10 3.83
N PHE A 29 -1.59 -11.20 2.86
CA PHE A 29 -0.82 -11.42 1.63
C PHE A 29 0.69 -11.43 1.93
N GLN A 30 1.15 -10.54 2.80
CA GLN A 30 2.55 -10.49 3.25
C GLN A 30 2.96 -11.73 4.02
N SER A 31 2.05 -12.31 4.82
CA SER A 31 2.34 -13.54 5.57
C SER A 31 2.54 -14.78 4.71
N LEU A 32 2.32 -14.70 3.38
CA LEU A 32 2.56 -15.80 2.45
C LEU A 32 4.05 -16.02 2.12
N ASP A 33 4.95 -15.17 2.63
CA ASP A 33 6.41 -15.24 2.43
C ASP A 33 6.82 -15.32 0.94
N ILE A 34 6.05 -14.65 0.09
CA ILE A 34 6.35 -14.52 -1.34
C ILE A 34 7.52 -13.53 -1.47
N LYS A 35 8.54 -13.90 -2.25
CA LYS A 35 9.68 -13.02 -2.51
C LYS A 35 9.24 -11.75 -3.23
N ARG A 36 9.83 -10.62 -2.85
CA ARG A 36 9.65 -9.30 -3.49
C ARG A 36 8.23 -8.73 -3.36
N VAL A 37 7.54 -9.02 -2.27
CA VAL A 37 6.30 -8.33 -1.90
C VAL A 37 6.65 -7.05 -1.14
N THR A 38 6.03 -5.93 -1.52
CA THR A 38 6.19 -4.66 -0.80
C THR A 38 5.22 -4.57 0.38
N ASN A 39 5.37 -3.53 1.22
CA ASN A 39 4.47 -3.30 2.34
C ASN A 39 3.00 -3.00 1.93
N GLY A 40 2.73 -2.82 0.64
CA GLY A 40 1.37 -2.65 0.12
C GLY A 40 0.76 -1.28 0.36
N ALA A 41 -0.51 -1.17 -0.02
CA ALA A 41 -1.31 0.03 0.18
C ALA A 41 -2.81 -0.29 0.34
N VAL A 42 -3.53 0.64 0.97
CA VAL A 42 -5.00 0.71 0.96
C VAL A 42 -5.39 1.99 0.23
N LEU A 43 -6.26 1.86 -0.77
CA LEU A 43 -6.94 2.98 -1.42
C LEU A 43 -8.30 3.18 -0.77
N TYR A 44 -8.55 4.38 -0.24
CA TYR A 44 -9.82 4.75 0.38
C TYR A 44 -10.17 6.22 0.11
N ASN A 45 -11.38 6.68 0.46
CA ASN A 45 -11.84 8.03 0.14
C ASN A 45 -11.68 9.05 1.28
N GLY A 46 -10.80 8.79 2.27
CA GLY A 46 -10.60 9.77 3.34
C GLY A 46 -9.70 10.93 2.93
N GLU A 47 -9.58 11.90 3.83
CA GLU A 47 -9.04 13.22 3.50
C GLU A 47 -7.51 13.31 3.52
N GLN A 48 -6.82 12.37 4.18
CA GLN A 48 -5.39 12.48 4.40
C GLN A 48 -4.67 11.14 4.18
N PRO A 49 -3.49 11.15 3.54
CA PRO A 49 -2.63 9.98 3.48
C PRO A 49 -1.91 9.76 4.82
N PHE A 50 -1.71 8.50 5.20
CA PHE A 50 -0.93 8.11 6.38
C PHE A 50 -0.41 6.68 6.26
N ASN A 51 0.37 6.23 7.24
CA ASN A 51 0.91 4.87 7.28
C ASN A 51 0.40 4.12 8.52
N VAL A 52 0.05 2.85 8.36
CA VAL A 52 -0.26 1.95 9.47
C VAL A 52 0.56 0.67 9.29
N ARG A 53 1.48 0.39 10.22
CA ARG A 53 2.33 -0.80 10.19
C ARG A 53 3.07 -0.99 8.85
N GLY A 54 3.52 0.12 8.26
CA GLY A 54 4.20 0.13 6.96
C GLY A 54 3.26 0.08 5.74
N VAL A 55 1.97 -0.21 5.91
CA VAL A 55 0.96 -0.13 4.83
C VAL A 55 0.60 1.34 4.59
N ARG A 56 0.69 1.77 3.34
CA ARG A 56 0.34 3.14 2.93
C ARG A 56 -1.17 3.27 2.77
N ILE A 57 -1.78 4.22 3.44
CA ILE A 57 -3.21 4.53 3.33
C ILE A 57 -3.34 5.79 2.49
N LEU A 58 -3.98 5.69 1.33
CA LEU A 58 -3.96 6.72 0.30
C LEU A 58 -5.37 6.99 -0.21
N ASN A 59 -5.68 8.26 -0.44
CA ASN A 59 -6.78 8.63 -1.32
C ASN A 59 -6.23 8.88 -2.74
N PRO A 60 -6.60 8.07 -3.74
CA PRO A 60 -6.08 8.23 -5.10
C PRO A 60 -6.50 9.56 -5.76
N LEU A 61 -7.53 10.24 -5.22
CA LEU A 61 -7.98 11.55 -5.70
C LEU A 61 -7.17 12.72 -5.14
N LEU A 62 -6.37 12.49 -4.09
CA LEU A 62 -5.61 13.52 -3.38
C LEU A 62 -4.09 13.42 -3.59
N VAL A 63 -3.64 12.51 -4.47
CA VAL A 63 -2.22 12.33 -4.81
C VAL A 63 -1.99 12.58 -6.29
N GLU A 64 -0.86 13.19 -6.64
CA GLU A 64 -0.54 13.57 -8.03
C GLU A 64 -0.40 12.36 -8.97
N SER A 65 0.32 11.32 -8.52
CA SER A 65 0.57 10.11 -9.30
C SER A 65 0.47 8.86 -8.42
N ILE A 66 -0.74 8.29 -8.35
CA ILE A 66 -0.96 7.06 -7.58
C ILE A 66 -0.09 5.90 -8.07
N TRP A 67 0.18 5.84 -9.38
CA TRP A 67 0.99 4.79 -9.99
C TRP A 67 2.44 4.88 -9.56
N GLU A 68 3.03 6.08 -9.51
CA GLU A 68 4.40 6.26 -9.03
C GLU A 68 4.51 5.84 -7.56
N ILE A 69 3.54 6.24 -6.73
CA ILE A 69 3.53 5.84 -5.31
C ILE A 69 3.46 4.31 -5.20
N LEU A 70 2.52 3.65 -5.89
CA LEU A 70 2.33 2.20 -5.78
C LEU A 70 3.48 1.37 -6.37
N THR A 71 4.20 1.90 -7.34
CA THR A 71 5.30 1.21 -8.03
C THR A 71 6.70 1.61 -7.55
N ALA A 72 6.81 2.66 -6.74
CA ALA A 72 8.06 3.04 -6.08
C ALA A 72 8.60 1.86 -5.26
N SER A 73 9.88 1.54 -5.48
CA SER A 73 10.59 0.53 -4.71
C SER A 73 10.55 0.87 -3.22
N PRO A 74 10.37 -0.10 -2.31
CA PRO A 74 10.63 0.14 -0.90
C PRO A 74 12.10 0.56 -0.76
N ASP A 75 12.38 1.66 -0.06
CA ASP A 75 13.76 2.02 0.25
C ASP A 75 14.43 0.84 0.98
N PRO A 76 15.61 0.38 0.54
CA PRO A 76 16.30 -0.77 1.14
C PRO A 76 16.91 -0.46 2.53
N GLY A 77 16.38 0.49 3.30
CA GLY A 77 17.02 1.02 4.50
C GLY A 77 16.10 1.57 5.60
N ALA A 78 14.95 0.95 5.84
CA ALA A 78 14.13 1.21 7.03
C ALA A 78 13.95 -0.07 7.87
#